data_AF-A0A540NH23-F1
#
_entry.id   AF-A0A540NH23-F1
#
_cell.length_a   1.000
_cell.length_b   1.000
_cell.length_c   1.000
_cell.angle_alpha   90.00
_cell.angle_beta   90.00
_cell.angle_gamma   90.00
#
_symmetry.space_group_name_H-M   'P 1'
#
loop_
_entity.id
_entity.type
_entity.pdbx_description
1 polymer ?
#
loop_
_entity_poly.entity_id
_entity_poly.type
_entity_poly.pdbx_seq_one_letter_code
_entity_poly.pdbx_strand_id
1 'polypeptide(L)'
;MTYEPVDWVSLDAEKVKNVTPRYARLRVDGNGSAKGQIIGWQNIELISDRPLEIMLKEFKQLKEEYPDRILIASIMEEYNKAGWEELIDRVEQTGVDALEINFSCPHGMPERRMGAAVGQDCALLEEVCGWINAKATVPVWAKMTPNITDITQPARVALSSGCEGVAAINTIMSVMGINLTTLRPEPCVEGYSTPGGYSAKAVHPIALAKVMNIAKLMKSEFGDTDYSLSGIGGVESGGDAAEFILLGANTVQVCTGVMMHGYGVVKKLCSELKDFMKQHNFSSIEDFRGASLEYFTTHTDLVTRQQEAIKQRKAIRKGLQSDKDWTGDGFVKETESMVSN
;
A
#
# COMPACT_ATOMS: atom_id res chain seq x y z
N MET A 1 12.58 1.85 -1.16
CA MET A 1 11.72 0.86 -1.83
C MET A 1 12.18 -0.52 -1.43
N THR A 2 11.24 -1.39 -1.07
CA THR A 2 11.50 -2.76 -0.66
C THR A 2 10.75 -3.70 -1.59
N TYR A 3 11.36 -4.83 -1.93
CA TYR A 3 10.67 -5.91 -2.63
C TYR A 3 9.93 -6.76 -1.61
N GLU A 4 8.67 -7.08 -1.88
CA GLU A 4 7.87 -7.94 -1.02
C GLU A 4 7.51 -9.24 -1.76
N PRO A 5 8.15 -10.38 -1.42
CA PRO A 5 7.69 -11.68 -1.88
C PRO A 5 6.40 -12.10 -1.16
N VAL A 6 5.61 -12.97 -1.77
CA VAL A 6 4.36 -13.52 -1.17
C VAL A 6 4.69 -14.66 -0.18
N ASP A 7 5.80 -14.55 0.55
CA ASP A 7 6.35 -15.61 1.39
C ASP A 7 6.29 -15.20 2.85
N TRP A 8 5.18 -15.53 3.52
CA TRP A 8 5.05 -15.37 4.95
C TRP A 8 5.62 -16.59 5.69
N VAL A 9 6.45 -16.32 6.70
CA VAL A 9 7.10 -17.33 7.53
C VAL A 9 6.14 -17.83 8.61
N SER A 10 6.08 -19.13 8.83
CA SER A 10 5.31 -19.77 9.92
C SER A 10 6.07 -20.96 10.51
N LEU A 11 5.71 -21.41 11.72
CA LEU A 11 6.37 -22.55 12.36
C LEU A 11 6.12 -23.86 11.61
N ASP A 12 4.92 -24.05 11.05
CA ASP A 12 4.48 -25.30 10.46
C ASP A 12 4.10 -25.15 8.98
N ALA A 13 5.13 -24.95 8.15
CA ALA A 13 4.98 -24.83 6.70
C ALA A 13 4.42 -26.10 6.04
N GLU A 14 4.52 -27.27 6.67
CA GLU A 14 4.00 -28.54 6.11
C GLU A 14 2.46 -28.57 6.03
N LYS A 15 1.79 -27.78 6.87
CA LYS A 15 0.34 -27.58 6.81
C LYS A 15 -0.10 -26.77 5.59
N VAL A 16 0.83 -26.11 4.90
CA VAL A 16 0.55 -25.21 3.79
C VAL A 16 0.71 -25.96 2.48
N LYS A 17 -0.36 -26.03 1.70
CA LYS A 17 -0.36 -26.71 0.39
C LYS A 17 -0.92 -25.80 -0.68
N ASN A 18 -0.02 -25.21 -1.45
CA ASN A 18 -0.39 -24.39 -2.60
C ASN A 18 -0.96 -25.25 -3.73
N VAL A 19 -1.98 -24.72 -4.41
CA VAL A 19 -2.59 -25.34 -5.59
C VAL A 19 -2.01 -24.79 -6.88
N THR A 20 -2.25 -25.47 -8.00
CA THR A 20 -1.86 -25.00 -9.34
C THR A 20 -2.99 -25.30 -10.33
N PRO A 21 -3.41 -24.35 -11.17
CA PRO A 21 -3.00 -22.94 -11.21
C PRO A 21 -3.54 -22.13 -10.02
N ARG A 22 -2.80 -21.12 -9.57
CA ARG A 22 -3.19 -20.24 -8.46
C ARG A 22 -3.22 -18.75 -8.79
N TYR A 23 -3.00 -18.39 -10.05
CA TYR A 23 -3.03 -16.99 -10.50
C TYR A 23 -3.95 -16.82 -11.70
N ALA A 24 -4.64 -15.69 -11.74
CA ALA A 24 -5.40 -15.22 -12.90
C ALA A 24 -5.12 -13.73 -13.15
N ARG A 25 -5.40 -13.26 -14.38
CA ARG A 25 -5.01 -11.92 -14.83
C ARG A 25 -6.19 -11.19 -15.47
N LEU A 26 -6.37 -9.93 -15.11
CA LEU A 26 -7.28 -9.00 -15.79
C LEU A 26 -6.47 -8.15 -16.78
N ARG A 27 -7.00 -8.00 -18.00
CA ARG A 27 -6.39 -7.19 -19.06
C ARG A 27 -7.34 -6.11 -19.54
N VAL A 28 -6.79 -5.00 -20.06
CA VAL A 28 -7.55 -3.83 -20.54
C VAL A 28 -8.48 -4.19 -21.70
N ASP A 29 -7.99 -4.97 -22.67
CA ASP A 29 -8.80 -5.46 -23.78
C ASP A 29 -9.50 -6.76 -23.35
N GLY A 30 -10.81 -6.82 -23.58
CA GLY A 30 -11.72 -7.82 -23.00
C GLY A 30 -11.26 -9.28 -23.03
N ASN A 31 -11.80 -10.06 -22.08
CA ASN A 31 -11.53 -11.47 -21.82
C ASN A 31 -11.11 -12.27 -23.08
N GLY A 32 -9.80 -12.46 -23.26
CA GLY A 32 -9.26 -13.35 -24.29
C GLY A 32 -8.08 -12.81 -25.10
N SER A 33 -7.79 -11.50 -25.09
CA SER A 33 -6.56 -11.00 -25.72
C SER A 33 -5.34 -11.33 -24.87
N ALA A 34 -4.54 -12.32 -25.29
CA ALA A 34 -3.27 -12.66 -24.64
C ALA A 34 -2.23 -11.51 -24.67
N LYS A 35 -2.49 -10.47 -25.47
CA LYS A 35 -1.58 -9.34 -25.74
C LYS A 35 -1.94 -8.05 -24.99
N GLY A 36 -3.13 -7.95 -24.40
CA GLY A 36 -3.55 -6.74 -23.69
C GLY A 36 -2.72 -6.48 -22.43
N GLN A 37 -2.55 -5.21 -22.04
CA GLN A 37 -1.85 -4.84 -20.79
C GLN A 37 -2.54 -5.47 -19.58
N ILE A 38 -1.75 -6.05 -18.67
CA ILE A 38 -2.27 -6.57 -17.39
C ILE A 38 -2.51 -5.38 -16.47
N ILE A 39 -3.74 -5.26 -15.97
CA ILE A 39 -4.13 -4.22 -15.00
C ILE A 39 -4.56 -4.80 -13.66
N GLY A 40 -4.90 -6.09 -13.63
CA GLY A 40 -5.29 -6.80 -12.42
C GLY A 40 -4.64 -8.16 -12.36
N TRP A 41 -4.34 -8.59 -11.15
CA TRP A 41 -3.80 -9.92 -10.86
C TRP A 41 -4.54 -10.48 -9.67
N GLN A 42 -5.04 -11.71 -9.76
CA GLN A 42 -5.59 -12.42 -8.62
C GLN A 42 -4.66 -13.57 -8.27
N ASN A 43 -4.42 -13.76 -6.99
CA ASN A 43 -3.80 -14.96 -6.44
C ASN A 43 -4.77 -15.69 -5.48
N ILE A 44 -4.64 -17.01 -5.41
CA ILE A 44 -5.18 -17.85 -4.34
C ILE A 44 -4.02 -18.59 -3.64
N GLU A 45 -2.87 -17.92 -3.57
CA GLU A 45 -1.65 -18.44 -2.94
C GLU A 45 -1.78 -18.37 -1.41
N LEU A 46 -1.17 -19.31 -0.70
CA LEU A 46 -1.12 -19.28 0.76
C LEU A 46 0.20 -18.65 1.23
N ILE A 47 0.54 -18.87 2.49
CA ILE A 47 1.87 -18.54 3.01
C ILE A 47 2.96 -19.44 2.42
N SER A 48 4.22 -19.18 2.80
CA SER A 48 5.33 -19.96 2.27
C SER A 48 5.15 -21.43 2.69
N ASP A 49 5.27 -22.34 1.73
CA ASP A 49 5.35 -23.79 1.95
C ASP A 49 6.80 -24.25 2.16
N ARG A 50 7.73 -23.29 2.26
CA ARG A 50 9.15 -23.53 2.53
C ARG A 50 9.37 -23.82 4.02
N PRO A 51 10.20 -24.82 4.37
CA PRO A 51 10.54 -25.08 5.77
C PRO A 51 11.17 -23.86 6.46
N LEU A 52 10.74 -23.61 7.71
CA LEU A 52 11.23 -22.49 8.52
C LEU A 52 12.77 -22.44 8.59
N GLU A 53 13.42 -23.58 8.83
CA GLU A 53 14.88 -23.65 8.95
C GLU A 53 15.62 -23.14 7.71
N ILE A 54 15.05 -23.35 6.52
CA ILE A 54 15.64 -22.87 5.27
C ILE A 54 15.55 -21.34 5.23
N MET A 55 14.40 -20.78 5.58
CA MET A 55 14.19 -19.32 5.59
C MET A 55 15.08 -18.65 6.64
N LEU A 56 15.20 -19.21 7.85
CA LEU A 56 16.08 -18.67 8.90
C LEU A 56 17.54 -18.64 8.46
N LYS A 57 18.01 -19.71 7.79
CA LYS A 57 19.37 -19.77 7.24
C LYS A 57 19.58 -18.69 6.17
N GLU A 58 18.61 -18.49 5.28
CA GLU A 58 18.67 -17.48 4.22
C GLU A 58 18.64 -16.06 4.78
N PHE A 59 17.82 -15.78 5.79
CA PHE A 59 17.79 -14.46 6.45
C PHE A 59 19.15 -14.12 7.06
N LYS A 60 19.74 -15.07 7.77
CA LYS A 60 21.07 -14.90 8.35
C LYS A 60 22.13 -14.64 7.28
N GLN A 61 22.13 -15.45 6.21
CA GLN A 61 23.05 -15.27 5.08
C GLN A 61 22.87 -13.89 4.41
N LEU A 62 21.63 -13.45 4.20
CA LEU A 62 21.34 -12.15 3.60
C LEU A 62 21.86 -10.98 4.45
N LYS A 63 21.73 -11.05 5.78
CA LYS A 63 22.27 -10.04 6.68
C LYS A 63 23.80 -10.05 6.75
N GLU A 64 24.42 -11.22 6.64
CA GLU A 64 25.89 -11.35 6.57
C GLU A 64 26.45 -10.81 5.24
N GLU A 65 25.78 -11.07 4.12
CA GLU A 65 26.23 -10.62 2.79
C GLU A 65 25.87 -9.16 2.49
N TYR A 66 24.77 -8.65 3.04
CA TYR A 66 24.23 -7.32 2.77
C TYR A 66 23.86 -6.57 4.06
N PRO A 67 24.83 -6.28 4.95
CA PRO A 67 24.56 -5.66 6.25
C PRO A 67 24.00 -4.23 6.13
N ASP A 68 24.23 -3.56 5.01
CA ASP A 68 23.74 -2.21 4.69
C ASP A 68 22.29 -2.18 4.20
N ARG A 69 21.67 -3.35 3.96
CA ARG A 69 20.29 -3.45 3.48
C ARG A 69 19.37 -3.89 4.61
N ILE A 70 18.20 -3.25 4.64
CA ILE A 70 17.11 -3.59 5.55
C ILE A 70 16.48 -4.91 5.10
N LEU A 71 16.39 -5.85 6.04
CA LEU A 71 15.64 -7.10 5.93
C LEU A 71 14.51 -7.09 6.95
N ILE A 72 13.28 -7.10 6.46
CA ILE A 72 12.07 -7.20 7.28
C ILE A 72 11.53 -8.62 7.12
N ALA A 73 11.39 -9.36 8.22
CA ALA A 73 10.82 -10.69 8.18
C ALA A 73 9.30 -10.62 8.31
N SER A 74 8.57 -11.04 7.26
CA SER A 74 7.12 -11.11 7.29
C SER A 74 6.68 -12.45 7.91
N ILE A 75 6.02 -12.40 9.07
CA ILE A 75 5.67 -13.58 9.88
C ILE A 75 4.16 -13.70 10.10
N MET A 76 3.68 -14.94 10.23
CA MET A 76 2.28 -15.25 10.52
C MET A 76 2.17 -16.54 11.33
N GLU A 77 1.40 -16.52 12.41
CA GLU A 77 1.16 -17.69 13.27
C GLU A 77 -0.31 -17.76 13.72
N GLU A 78 -0.75 -18.95 14.15
CA GLU A 78 -2.07 -19.22 14.70
C GLU A 78 -2.33 -18.36 15.96
N TYR A 79 -3.59 -18.27 16.40
CA TYR A 79 -3.94 -17.58 17.65
C TYR A 79 -3.42 -18.36 18.88
N ASN A 80 -2.11 -18.32 19.07
CA ASN A 80 -1.38 -19.05 20.08
C ASN A 80 -0.17 -18.21 20.51
N LYS A 81 -0.24 -17.67 21.72
CA LYS A 81 0.82 -16.83 22.27
C LYS A 81 2.21 -17.49 22.26
N ALA A 82 2.30 -18.76 22.66
CA ALA A 82 3.57 -19.47 22.71
C ALA A 82 4.17 -19.68 21.31
N GLY A 83 3.32 -19.94 20.31
CA GLY A 83 3.74 -20.03 18.90
C GLY A 83 4.31 -18.71 18.37
N TRP A 84 3.62 -17.59 18.65
CA TRP A 84 4.13 -16.25 18.33
C TRP A 84 5.46 -15.97 19.01
N GLU A 85 5.59 -16.26 20.30
CA GLU A 85 6.80 -16.02 21.06
C GLU A 85 7.99 -16.84 20.53
N GLU A 86 7.78 -18.12 20.20
CA GLU A 86 8.81 -18.97 19.59
C GLU A 86 9.23 -18.44 18.21
N LEU A 87 8.26 -18.11 17.35
CA LEU A 87 8.54 -17.64 16.01
C LEU A 87 9.36 -16.34 16.02
N ILE A 88 8.99 -15.39 16.87
CA ILE A 88 9.72 -14.13 17.06
C ILE A 88 11.15 -14.41 17.54
N ASP A 89 11.34 -15.23 18.57
CA ASP A 89 12.66 -15.56 19.10
C ASP A 89 13.60 -16.10 18.02
N ARG A 90 13.08 -17.02 17.20
CA ARG A 90 13.88 -17.71 16.19
C ARG A 90 14.20 -16.80 15.00
N VAL A 91 13.25 -15.95 14.61
CA VAL A 91 13.44 -15.00 13.51
C VAL A 91 14.39 -13.87 13.92
N GLU A 92 14.27 -13.31 15.11
CA GLU A 92 15.18 -12.26 15.58
C GLU A 92 16.63 -12.74 15.70
N GLN A 93 16.86 -14.01 16.05
CA GLN A 93 18.20 -14.62 16.08
C GLN A 93 18.93 -14.59 14.72
N THR A 94 18.23 -14.37 13.60
CA THR A 94 18.86 -14.24 12.28
C THR A 94 19.41 -12.84 12.02
N GLY A 95 19.14 -11.86 12.90
CA GLY A 95 19.59 -10.47 12.77
C GLY A 95 18.75 -9.63 11.82
N VAL A 96 17.46 -9.96 11.63
CA VAL A 96 16.52 -9.13 10.87
C VAL A 96 16.38 -7.74 11.50
N ASP A 97 16.10 -6.73 10.69
CA ASP A 97 16.04 -5.34 11.17
C ASP A 97 14.66 -4.94 11.68
N ALA A 98 13.61 -5.66 11.27
CA ALA A 98 12.24 -5.46 11.71
C ALA A 98 11.38 -6.72 11.44
N LEU A 99 10.23 -6.78 12.07
CA LEU A 99 9.19 -7.77 11.80
C LEU A 99 8.00 -7.11 11.09
N GLU A 100 7.41 -7.80 10.12
CA GLU A 100 6.12 -7.43 9.55
C GLU A 100 5.09 -8.52 9.88
N ILE A 101 4.06 -8.15 10.63
CA ILE A 101 3.03 -9.08 11.09
C ILE A 101 1.88 -9.09 10.11
N ASN A 102 1.64 -10.25 9.49
CA ASN A 102 0.56 -10.39 8.53
C ASN A 102 -0.79 -10.67 9.22
N PHE A 103 -1.54 -9.59 9.49
CA PHE A 103 -2.94 -9.65 9.93
C PHE A 103 -3.94 -9.62 8.76
N SER A 104 -3.50 -9.90 7.54
CA SER A 104 -4.24 -9.45 6.36
C SER A 104 -4.45 -10.45 5.24
N CYS A 105 -4.00 -11.70 5.38
CA CYS A 105 -4.26 -12.75 4.39
C CYS A 105 -5.78 -12.91 4.15
N PRO A 106 -6.32 -12.53 2.98
CA PRO A 106 -7.77 -12.47 2.77
C PRO A 106 -8.40 -13.82 2.41
N HIS A 107 -7.57 -14.81 2.05
CA HIS A 107 -7.98 -16.17 1.67
C HIS A 107 -7.26 -17.26 2.48
N GLY A 108 -6.30 -16.91 3.34
CA GLY A 108 -5.53 -17.87 4.11
C GLY A 108 -6.30 -18.35 5.33
N MET A 109 -6.79 -19.59 5.25
CA MET A 109 -7.31 -20.38 6.38
C MET A 109 -8.19 -19.61 7.37
N PRO A 110 -9.26 -18.90 6.93
CA PRO A 110 -10.17 -18.18 7.82
C PRO A 110 -10.77 -19.09 8.90
N GLU A 111 -10.94 -20.39 8.63
CA GLU A 111 -11.37 -21.41 9.58
C GLU A 111 -10.42 -21.61 10.77
N ARG A 112 -9.17 -21.14 10.68
CA ARG A 112 -8.16 -21.23 11.74
C ARG A 112 -7.95 -19.92 12.51
N ARG A 113 -8.78 -18.89 12.26
CA ARG A 113 -8.68 -17.56 12.89
C ARG A 113 -7.28 -16.91 12.74
N MET A 114 -6.77 -16.90 11.51
CA MET A 114 -5.49 -16.27 11.15
C MET A 114 -5.69 -15.18 10.09
N GLY A 115 -4.66 -14.36 9.87
CA GLY A 115 -4.65 -13.37 8.78
C GLY A 115 -5.78 -12.35 8.90
N ALA A 116 -6.54 -12.13 7.82
CA ALA A 116 -7.59 -11.10 7.77
C ALA A 116 -8.69 -11.28 8.83
N ALA A 117 -8.91 -12.50 9.33
CA ALA A 117 -9.85 -12.74 10.44
C ALA A 117 -9.42 -12.01 11.73
N VAL A 118 -8.11 -11.91 11.98
CA VAL A 118 -7.57 -11.13 13.11
C VAL A 118 -7.53 -9.64 12.74
N GLY A 119 -7.07 -9.28 11.54
CA GLY A 119 -6.96 -7.86 11.15
C GLY A 119 -8.29 -7.12 10.98
N GLN A 120 -9.42 -7.82 10.95
CA GLN A 120 -10.76 -7.23 10.94
C GLN A 120 -11.38 -7.12 12.34
N ASP A 121 -10.86 -7.84 13.33
CA ASP A 121 -11.32 -7.83 14.72
C ASP A 121 -10.33 -7.07 15.58
N CYS A 122 -10.70 -5.83 15.94
CA CYS A 122 -9.85 -4.95 16.74
C CYS A 122 -9.50 -5.54 18.12
N ALA A 123 -10.37 -6.34 18.75
CA ALA A 123 -10.09 -6.91 20.06
C ALA A 123 -9.04 -8.03 19.96
N LEU A 124 -9.17 -8.90 18.96
CA LEU A 124 -8.17 -9.94 18.71
C LEU A 124 -6.83 -9.32 18.27
N LEU A 125 -6.88 -8.27 17.45
CA LEU A 125 -5.69 -7.54 17.01
C LEU A 125 -4.93 -6.92 18.19
N GLU A 126 -5.63 -6.28 19.12
CA GLU A 126 -5.03 -5.70 20.34
C GLU A 126 -4.30 -6.77 21.16
N GLU A 127 -4.94 -7.92 21.39
CA GLU A 127 -4.37 -9.00 22.18
C GLU A 127 -3.13 -9.60 21.52
N VAL A 128 -3.18 -9.89 20.22
CA VAL A 128 -2.04 -10.46 19.48
C VAL A 128 -0.89 -9.45 19.35
N CYS A 129 -1.17 -8.18 19.03
CA CYS A 129 -0.14 -7.14 19.03
C CYS A 129 0.50 -6.99 20.42
N GLY A 130 -0.28 -7.08 21.49
CA GLY A 130 0.25 -7.05 22.85
C GLY A 130 1.21 -8.20 23.15
N TRP A 131 0.94 -9.42 22.66
CA TRP A 131 1.88 -10.55 22.81
C TRP A 131 3.16 -10.33 22.01
N ILE A 132 3.04 -9.87 20.76
CA ILE A 132 4.16 -9.66 19.86
C ILE A 132 5.08 -8.56 20.38
N ASN A 133 4.53 -7.39 20.71
CA ASN A 133 5.34 -6.25 21.18
C ASN A 133 5.93 -6.47 22.58
N ALA A 134 5.32 -7.32 23.41
CA ALA A 134 5.93 -7.73 24.68
C ALA A 134 7.17 -8.63 24.50
N LYS A 135 7.30 -9.25 23.33
CA LYS A 135 8.35 -10.23 23.02
C LYS A 135 9.43 -9.68 22.09
N ALA A 136 9.02 -8.96 21.04
CA ALA A 136 9.90 -8.45 20.01
C ALA A 136 10.89 -7.42 20.59
N THR A 137 12.12 -7.47 20.11
CA THR A 137 13.18 -6.51 20.44
C THR A 137 13.56 -5.63 19.25
N VAL A 138 13.12 -5.99 18.04
CA VAL A 138 13.21 -5.16 16.83
C VAL A 138 11.86 -4.50 16.52
N PRO A 139 11.83 -3.43 15.71
CA PRO A 139 10.58 -2.77 15.36
C PRO A 139 9.55 -3.69 14.69
N VAL A 140 8.29 -3.50 15.07
CA VAL A 140 7.17 -4.33 14.60
C VAL A 140 6.23 -3.50 13.73
N TRP A 141 6.02 -3.96 12.50
CA TRP A 141 5.08 -3.37 11.54
C TRP A 141 3.84 -4.25 11.40
N ALA A 142 2.66 -3.67 11.48
CA ALA A 142 1.41 -4.39 11.29
C ALA A 142 0.89 -4.22 9.85
N LYS A 143 0.77 -5.32 9.10
CA LYS A 143 0.29 -5.28 7.71
C LYS A 143 -1.23 -5.37 7.61
N MET A 144 -1.85 -4.31 7.12
CA MET A 144 -3.30 -4.09 7.15
C MET A 144 -4.03 -4.63 5.92
N THR A 145 -5.20 -5.22 6.16
CA THR A 145 -6.12 -5.65 5.10
C THR A 145 -6.95 -4.46 4.61
N PRO A 146 -7.14 -4.29 3.29
CA PRO A 146 -8.04 -3.26 2.76
C PRO A 146 -9.51 -3.69 2.84
N ASN A 147 -9.79 -4.96 3.15
CA ASN A 147 -11.11 -5.58 3.15
C ASN A 147 -11.91 -5.21 4.42
N ILE A 148 -11.97 -3.93 4.71
CA ILE A 148 -12.61 -3.36 5.90
C ILE A 148 -13.19 -1.99 5.56
N THR A 149 -14.28 -1.63 6.25
CA THR A 149 -14.96 -0.34 6.07
C THR A 149 -14.01 0.81 6.36
N ASP A 150 -13.37 0.80 7.54
CA ASP A 150 -12.43 1.83 7.96
C ASP A 150 -11.11 1.20 8.41
N ILE A 151 -10.07 1.40 7.61
CA ILE A 151 -8.73 0.84 7.87
C ILE A 151 -8.03 1.57 9.02
N THR A 152 -8.51 2.76 9.42
CA THR A 152 -7.91 3.52 10.52
C THR A 152 -8.18 2.88 11.87
N GLN A 153 -9.25 2.08 12.01
CA GLN A 153 -9.58 1.38 13.25
C GLN A 153 -8.51 0.34 13.64
N PRO A 154 -8.22 -0.68 12.81
CA PRO A 154 -7.17 -1.65 13.13
C PRO A 154 -5.78 -1.02 13.14
N ALA A 155 -5.51 -0.01 12.30
CA ALA A 155 -4.24 0.72 12.34
C ALA A 155 -4.03 1.42 13.68
N ARG A 156 -5.04 2.12 14.21
CA ARG A 156 -5.00 2.76 15.53
C ARG A 156 -4.73 1.74 16.64
N VAL A 157 -5.40 0.60 16.59
CA VAL A 157 -5.23 -0.47 17.58
C VAL A 157 -3.81 -1.01 17.55
N ALA A 158 -3.27 -1.32 16.36
CA ALA A 158 -1.91 -1.83 16.23
C ALA A 158 -0.87 -0.84 16.79
N LEU A 159 -0.97 0.44 16.42
CA LEU A 159 -0.09 1.50 16.91
C LEU A 159 -0.21 1.67 18.45
N SER A 160 -1.44 1.70 18.98
CA SER A 160 -1.70 1.82 20.42
C SER A 160 -1.22 0.60 21.22
N SER A 161 -1.10 -0.55 20.57
CA SER A 161 -0.62 -1.81 21.16
C SER A 161 0.90 -1.95 21.08
N GLY A 162 1.61 -0.92 20.59
CA GLY A 162 3.08 -0.85 20.56
C GLY A 162 3.74 -1.09 19.21
N CYS A 163 2.99 -1.31 18.12
CA CYS A 163 3.60 -1.41 16.80
C CYS A 163 4.18 -0.05 16.37
N GLU A 164 5.41 -0.05 15.87
CA GLU A 164 6.14 1.15 15.39
C GLU A 164 5.96 1.39 13.89
N GLY A 165 5.21 0.53 13.21
CA GLY A 165 4.85 0.79 11.82
C GLY A 165 3.59 0.11 11.34
N VAL A 166 3.09 0.61 10.21
CA VAL A 166 1.94 0.05 9.49
C VAL A 166 2.33 -0.14 8.03
N ALA A 167 2.02 -1.31 7.49
CA ALA A 167 2.15 -1.61 6.07
C ALA A 167 0.75 -1.69 5.45
N ALA A 168 0.48 -0.87 4.42
CA ALA A 168 -0.84 -0.76 3.82
C ALA A 168 -0.75 -0.62 2.29
N ILE A 169 -1.42 -1.47 1.49
CA ILE A 169 -2.41 -2.49 1.85
C ILE A 169 -1.99 -3.90 1.41
N ASN A 170 -2.57 -4.92 2.05
CA ASN A 170 -2.62 -6.25 1.45
C ASN A 170 -3.62 -6.27 0.27
N THR A 171 -3.82 -7.44 -0.33
CA THR A 171 -4.69 -7.65 -1.49
C THR A 171 -6.17 -7.47 -1.18
N ILE A 172 -6.95 -7.08 -2.21
CA ILE A 172 -8.39 -6.87 -2.12
C ILE A 172 -9.11 -8.17 -2.50
N MET A 173 -10.08 -8.64 -1.72
CA MET A 173 -10.81 -9.85 -2.04
C MET A 173 -11.56 -9.71 -3.38
N SER A 174 -11.38 -10.69 -4.28
CA SER A 174 -11.99 -10.67 -5.61
C SER A 174 -12.29 -12.06 -6.17
N VAL A 175 -13.17 -12.06 -7.18
CA VAL A 175 -13.27 -13.13 -8.18
C VAL A 175 -12.87 -12.53 -9.53
N MET A 176 -11.85 -13.10 -10.19
CA MET A 176 -11.24 -12.53 -11.39
C MET A 176 -12.20 -12.56 -12.57
N GLY A 177 -12.92 -13.67 -12.72
CA GLY A 177 -13.86 -13.86 -13.81
C GLY A 177 -14.40 -15.28 -13.87
N ILE A 178 -15.42 -15.43 -14.71
CA ILE A 178 -16.02 -16.72 -15.06
C ILE A 178 -15.77 -16.96 -16.54
N ASN A 179 -15.20 -18.12 -16.87
CA ASN A 179 -15.10 -18.57 -18.24
C ASN A 179 -16.50 -18.89 -18.77
N LEU A 180 -17.02 -18.07 -19.69
CA LEU A 180 -18.42 -18.15 -20.13
C LEU A 180 -18.77 -19.42 -20.94
N THR A 181 -17.78 -20.13 -21.47
CA THR A 181 -18.00 -21.40 -22.18
C THR A 181 -18.15 -22.56 -21.19
N THR A 182 -17.34 -22.59 -20.14
CA THR A 182 -17.31 -23.68 -19.16
C THR A 182 -18.11 -23.40 -17.89
N LEU A 183 -18.52 -22.14 -17.69
CA LEU A 183 -19.13 -21.59 -16.48
C LEU A 183 -18.25 -21.73 -15.22
N ARG A 184 -16.95 -21.95 -15.38
CA ARG A 184 -15.99 -22.13 -14.28
C ARG A 184 -15.25 -20.84 -13.94
N PRO A 185 -14.95 -20.60 -12.65
CA PRO A 185 -14.18 -19.44 -12.21
C PRO A 185 -12.70 -19.52 -12.59
N GLU A 186 -12.01 -18.38 -12.60
CA GLU A 186 -10.56 -18.27 -12.78
C GLU A 186 -9.87 -17.69 -11.53
N PRO A 187 -8.70 -18.21 -11.09
CA PRO A 187 -8.01 -19.40 -11.62
C PRO A 187 -8.78 -20.68 -11.29
N CYS A 188 -8.69 -21.69 -12.16
CA CYS A 188 -9.48 -22.91 -12.07
C CYS A 188 -8.60 -24.11 -11.68
N VAL A 189 -8.86 -24.71 -10.52
CA VAL A 189 -8.20 -25.92 -10.02
C VAL A 189 -9.20 -27.06 -10.06
N GLU A 190 -8.95 -28.05 -10.92
CA GLU A 190 -9.85 -29.22 -11.10
C GLU A 190 -11.34 -28.85 -11.31
N GLY A 191 -11.62 -27.69 -11.91
CA GLY A 191 -12.98 -27.21 -12.15
C GLY A 191 -13.53 -26.23 -11.11
N TYR A 192 -12.80 -25.98 -10.03
CA TYR A 192 -13.22 -25.16 -8.88
C TYR A 192 -12.28 -24.00 -8.62
N SER A 193 -12.72 -23.05 -7.79
CA SER A 193 -11.89 -21.95 -7.31
C SER A 193 -12.42 -21.42 -5.99
N THR A 194 -11.71 -20.46 -5.41
CA THR A 194 -12.11 -19.67 -4.25
C THR A 194 -11.86 -18.19 -4.56
N PRO A 195 -12.60 -17.25 -3.95
CA PRO A 195 -12.19 -15.86 -3.93
C PRO A 195 -10.73 -15.72 -3.48
N GLY A 196 -10.00 -14.81 -4.10
CA GLY A 196 -8.58 -14.61 -3.89
C GLY A 196 -8.21 -13.14 -3.74
N GLY A 197 -6.91 -12.88 -3.63
CA GLY A 197 -6.35 -11.55 -3.45
C GLY A 197 -6.07 -10.85 -4.78
N TYR A 198 -6.75 -9.72 -5.02
CA TYR A 198 -6.55 -8.81 -6.15
C TYR A 198 -5.42 -7.82 -5.89
N SER A 199 -4.53 -7.68 -6.87
CA SER A 199 -3.37 -6.79 -6.89
C SER A 199 -3.15 -6.21 -8.31
N ALA A 200 -1.96 -5.65 -8.55
CA ALA A 200 -1.57 -4.90 -9.76
C ALA A 200 -2.17 -3.48 -9.84
N LYS A 201 -1.93 -2.81 -10.98
CA LYS A 201 -2.22 -1.38 -11.19
C LYS A 201 -3.62 -0.93 -10.81
N ALA A 202 -4.64 -1.76 -11.03
CA ALA A 202 -6.04 -1.42 -10.71
C ALA A 202 -6.29 -1.22 -9.20
N VAL A 203 -5.43 -1.74 -8.32
CA VAL A 203 -5.52 -1.54 -6.86
C VAL A 203 -4.97 -0.19 -6.43
N HIS A 204 -4.12 0.45 -7.24
CA HIS A 204 -3.38 1.65 -6.86
C HIS A 204 -4.24 2.78 -6.27
N PRO A 205 -5.32 3.26 -6.91
CA PRO A 205 -6.14 4.33 -6.34
C PRO A 205 -6.82 3.96 -5.00
N ILE A 206 -7.12 2.68 -4.80
CA ILE A 206 -7.70 2.20 -3.53
C ILE A 206 -6.62 2.20 -2.45
N ALA A 207 -5.41 1.73 -2.77
CA ALA A 207 -4.28 1.74 -1.86
C ALA A 207 -3.89 3.17 -1.45
N LEU A 208 -3.84 4.13 -2.38
CA LEU A 208 -3.59 5.54 -2.09
C LEU A 208 -4.60 6.10 -1.08
N ALA A 209 -5.89 5.82 -1.26
CA ALA A 209 -6.93 6.28 -0.33
C ALA A 209 -6.75 5.70 1.09
N LYS A 210 -6.40 4.41 1.18
CA LYS A 210 -6.19 3.73 2.47
C LYS A 210 -4.92 4.24 3.18
N VAL A 211 -3.82 4.42 2.45
CA VAL A 211 -2.57 5.00 2.97
C VAL A 211 -2.79 6.43 3.44
N MET A 212 -3.46 7.27 2.66
CA MET A 212 -3.80 8.64 3.05
C MET A 212 -4.57 8.69 4.37
N ASN A 213 -5.56 7.81 4.55
CA ASN A 213 -6.35 7.75 5.79
C ASN A 213 -5.48 7.38 7.00
N ILE A 214 -4.57 6.41 6.86
CA ILE A 214 -3.64 6.01 7.92
C ILE A 214 -2.63 7.13 8.21
N ALA A 215 -2.08 7.79 7.18
CA ALA A 215 -1.17 8.90 7.37
C ALA A 215 -1.83 10.07 8.12
N LYS A 216 -3.09 10.40 7.79
CA LYS A 216 -3.88 11.40 8.52
C LYS A 216 -4.09 11.01 9.98
N LEU A 217 -4.46 9.75 10.23
CA LEU A 217 -4.58 9.18 11.58
C LEU A 217 -3.27 9.35 12.37
N MET A 218 -2.15 8.88 11.82
CA MET A 218 -0.83 8.93 12.45
C MET A 218 -0.43 10.36 12.78
N LYS A 219 -0.63 11.29 11.83
CA LYS A 219 -0.37 12.72 12.04
C LYS A 219 -1.25 13.34 13.13
N SER A 220 -2.52 12.96 13.21
CA SER A 220 -3.45 13.55 14.20
C SER A 220 -3.35 12.95 15.60
N GLU A 221 -3.02 11.66 15.71
CA GLU A 221 -3.11 10.91 16.98
C GLU A 221 -1.74 10.46 17.53
N PHE A 222 -0.71 10.34 16.69
CA PHE A 222 0.56 9.68 17.06
C PHE A 222 1.83 10.51 16.78
N GLY A 223 1.73 11.72 16.21
CA GLY A 223 2.85 12.66 16.11
C GLY A 223 3.85 12.44 14.95
N ASP A 224 3.66 11.41 14.11
CA ASP A 224 4.40 11.13 12.84
C ASP A 224 5.93 10.94 12.94
N THR A 225 6.56 11.13 14.10
CA THR A 225 8.02 11.01 14.27
C THR A 225 8.50 9.61 14.66
N ASP A 226 7.76 8.92 15.52
CA ASP A 226 8.16 7.62 16.08
C ASP A 226 7.50 6.43 15.37
N TYR A 227 6.68 6.71 14.35
CA TYR A 227 5.91 5.70 13.64
C TYR A 227 6.14 5.80 12.14
N SER A 228 6.15 4.63 11.48
CA SER A 228 6.42 4.54 10.05
C SER A 228 5.25 3.94 9.26
N LEU A 229 5.06 4.43 8.04
CA LEU A 229 4.03 3.96 7.12
C LEU A 229 4.68 3.45 5.83
N SER A 230 4.34 2.21 5.45
CA SER A 230 4.79 1.59 4.21
C SER A 230 3.61 1.46 3.23
N GLY A 231 3.69 2.15 2.10
CA GLY A 231 2.67 2.13 1.04
C GLY A 231 2.85 0.96 0.07
N ILE A 232 1.76 0.26 -0.24
CA ILE A 232 1.76 -0.97 -1.03
C ILE A 232 0.47 -1.07 -1.86
N GLY A 233 0.61 -1.33 -3.16
CA GLY A 233 -0.52 -1.62 -4.06
C GLY A 233 -0.37 -0.96 -5.42
N GLY A 234 -0.22 -1.76 -6.47
CA GLY A 234 -0.20 -1.28 -7.86
C GLY A 234 0.99 -0.40 -8.25
N VAL A 235 2.13 -0.55 -7.57
CA VAL A 235 3.38 0.19 -7.85
C VAL A 235 4.13 -0.47 -9.00
N GLU A 236 4.27 0.26 -10.11
CA GLU A 236 4.97 -0.19 -11.32
C GLU A 236 5.93 0.88 -11.87
N SER A 237 5.84 2.12 -11.38
CA SER A 237 6.69 3.27 -11.76
C SER A 237 7.19 4.07 -10.55
N GLY A 238 8.25 4.88 -10.74
CA GLY A 238 8.71 5.80 -9.70
C GLY A 238 7.69 6.90 -9.40
N GLY A 239 6.83 7.24 -10.37
CA GLY A 239 5.68 8.12 -10.13
C GLY A 239 4.67 7.51 -9.16
N ASP A 240 4.37 6.22 -9.31
CA ASP A 240 3.48 5.49 -8.39
C ASP A 240 4.03 5.48 -6.97
N ALA A 241 5.36 5.32 -6.82
CA ALA A 241 6.02 5.41 -5.53
C ALA A 241 5.96 6.84 -4.95
N ALA A 242 6.15 7.87 -5.79
CA ALA A 242 6.04 9.26 -5.38
C ALA A 242 4.63 9.60 -4.84
N GLU A 243 3.57 9.06 -5.45
CA GLU A 243 2.18 9.26 -4.98
C GLU A 243 1.99 8.73 -3.55
N PHE A 244 2.50 7.54 -3.22
CA PHE A 244 2.42 7.02 -1.84
C PHE A 244 3.19 7.90 -0.84
N ILE A 245 4.38 8.37 -1.20
CA ILE A 245 5.20 9.22 -0.32
C ILE A 245 4.53 10.59 -0.12
N LEU A 246 4.00 11.20 -1.18
CA LEU A 246 3.21 12.44 -1.11
C LEU A 246 2.00 12.30 -0.17
N LEU A 247 1.46 11.09 -0.01
CA LEU A 247 0.38 10.77 0.91
C LEU A 247 0.85 10.34 2.31
N GLY A 248 2.15 10.43 2.61
CA GLY A 248 2.71 10.26 3.96
C GLY A 248 3.45 8.95 4.18
N ALA A 249 3.60 8.08 3.18
CA ALA A 249 4.39 6.86 3.34
C ALA A 249 5.91 7.16 3.46
N ASN A 250 6.57 6.53 4.43
CA ASN A 250 8.03 6.53 4.60
C ASN A 250 8.71 5.59 3.60
N THR A 251 8.07 4.46 3.31
CA THR A 251 8.58 3.46 2.38
C THR A 251 7.49 2.97 1.43
N VAL A 252 7.90 2.31 0.35
CA VAL A 252 7.00 1.76 -0.68
C VAL A 252 7.43 0.35 -1.00
N GLN A 253 6.49 -0.61 -0.94
CA GLN A 253 6.71 -2.01 -1.29
C GLN A 253 6.16 -2.34 -2.67
N VAL A 254 6.81 -3.29 -3.35
CA VAL A 254 6.44 -3.73 -4.70
C VAL A 254 6.43 -5.25 -4.78
N CYS A 255 5.34 -5.82 -5.30
CA CYS A 255 5.19 -7.25 -5.55
C CYS A 255 4.85 -7.53 -7.03
N THR A 256 3.61 -7.25 -7.46
CA THR A 256 3.14 -7.59 -8.81
C THR A 256 3.93 -6.91 -9.94
N GLY A 257 4.42 -5.68 -9.74
CA GLY A 257 5.31 -5.02 -10.71
C GLY A 257 6.60 -5.82 -10.96
N VAL A 258 7.19 -6.41 -9.92
CA VAL A 258 8.35 -7.30 -10.03
C VAL A 258 7.96 -8.64 -10.66
N MET A 259 6.80 -9.21 -10.31
CA MET A 259 6.32 -10.45 -10.94
C MET A 259 6.13 -10.31 -12.46
N MET A 260 5.72 -9.14 -12.93
CA MET A 260 5.47 -8.88 -14.35
C MET A 260 6.73 -8.46 -15.12
N HIS A 261 7.68 -7.77 -14.47
CA HIS A 261 8.81 -7.11 -15.15
C HIS A 261 10.20 -7.57 -14.68
N GLY A 262 10.27 -8.46 -13.69
CA GLY A 262 11.49 -8.94 -13.06
C GLY A 262 12.12 -7.93 -12.10
N TYR A 263 13.15 -8.37 -11.36
CA TYR A 263 13.83 -7.56 -10.33
C TYR A 263 14.47 -6.27 -10.87
N GLY A 264 14.76 -6.20 -12.18
CA GLY A 264 15.33 -5.03 -12.82
C GLY A 264 14.46 -3.77 -12.72
N VAL A 265 13.14 -3.93 -12.49
CA VAL A 265 12.20 -2.81 -12.33
C VAL A 265 12.61 -1.87 -11.19
N VAL A 266 13.26 -2.38 -10.14
CA VAL A 266 13.72 -1.57 -9.00
C VAL A 266 14.65 -0.44 -9.44
N LYS A 267 15.53 -0.68 -10.43
CA LYS A 267 16.42 0.38 -10.97
C LYS A 267 15.62 1.49 -11.66
N LYS A 268 14.60 1.11 -12.44
CA LYS A 268 13.70 2.05 -13.14
C LYS A 268 12.92 2.89 -12.13
N LEU A 269 12.31 2.25 -11.13
CA LEU A 269 11.60 2.92 -10.05
C LEU A 269 12.48 3.97 -9.35
N CYS A 270 13.71 3.59 -8.99
CA CYS A 270 14.66 4.49 -8.32
C CYS A 270 15.05 5.68 -9.22
N SER A 271 15.25 5.46 -10.52
CA SER A 271 15.59 6.53 -11.46
C SER A 271 14.44 7.52 -11.62
N GLU A 272 13.23 7.00 -11.87
CA GLU A 272 12.03 7.82 -12.07
C GLU A 272 11.68 8.64 -10.82
N LEU A 273 11.83 8.06 -9.62
CA LEU A 273 11.64 8.79 -8.36
C LEU A 273 12.66 9.93 -8.19
N LYS A 274 13.94 9.69 -8.54
CA LYS A 274 14.97 10.74 -8.52
C LYS A 274 14.67 11.86 -9.51
N ASP A 275 14.14 11.52 -10.68
CA ASP A 275 13.78 12.52 -11.69
C ASP A 275 12.57 13.36 -11.25
N PHE A 276 11.58 12.75 -10.60
CA PHE A 276 10.51 13.46 -9.91
C PHE A 276 11.05 14.41 -8.83
N MET A 277 11.97 13.96 -7.98
CA MET A 277 12.58 14.80 -6.95
C MET A 277 13.30 16.02 -7.56
N LYS A 278 14.09 15.81 -8.62
CA LYS A 278 14.76 16.91 -9.34
C LYS A 278 13.78 17.91 -9.93
N GLN A 279 12.68 17.44 -10.53
CA GLN A 279 11.65 18.30 -11.13
C GLN A 279 11.06 19.28 -10.10
N HIS A 280 10.95 18.86 -8.85
CA HIS A 280 10.39 19.66 -7.76
C HIS A 280 11.43 20.29 -6.82
N ASN A 281 12.73 20.15 -7.13
CA ASN A 281 13.83 20.60 -6.28
C ASN A 281 13.84 19.98 -4.87
N PHE A 282 13.35 18.75 -4.72
CA PHE A 282 13.46 17.98 -3.48
C PHE A 282 14.86 17.36 -3.35
N SER A 283 15.49 17.54 -2.20
CA SER A 283 16.79 16.99 -1.85
C SER A 283 16.67 15.67 -1.06
N SER A 284 15.54 15.46 -0.40
CA SER A 284 15.25 14.25 0.39
C SER A 284 13.81 13.76 0.22
N ILE A 285 13.54 12.52 0.65
CA ILE A 285 12.17 11.98 0.72
C ILE A 285 11.32 12.78 1.71
N GLU A 286 11.92 13.24 2.80
CA GLU A 286 11.23 14.02 3.84
C GLU A 286 10.74 15.38 3.35
N ASP A 287 11.38 15.95 2.31
CA ASP A 287 10.99 17.25 1.76
C ASP A 287 9.58 17.24 1.15
N PHE A 288 9.06 16.06 0.78
CA PHE A 288 7.76 15.92 0.14
C PHE A 288 6.85 14.85 0.76
N ARG A 289 7.33 14.11 1.76
CA ARG A 289 6.51 13.14 2.48
C ARG A 289 5.29 13.84 3.09
N GLY A 290 4.10 13.37 2.72
CA GLY A 290 2.84 13.93 3.20
C GLY A 290 2.47 15.30 2.65
N ALA A 291 3.23 15.88 1.70
CA ALA A 291 2.97 17.20 1.13
C ALA A 291 1.61 17.30 0.43
N SER A 292 1.03 16.17 -0.01
CA SER A 292 -0.31 16.18 -0.61
C SER A 292 -1.45 16.14 0.40
N LEU A 293 -1.19 15.82 1.67
CA LEU A 293 -2.24 15.61 2.69
C LEU A 293 -3.08 16.87 2.94
N GLU A 294 -2.49 18.05 2.85
CA GLU A 294 -3.17 19.33 3.08
C GLU A 294 -4.23 19.67 2.03
N TYR A 295 -4.13 19.08 0.82
CA TYR A 295 -5.08 19.33 -0.27
C TYR A 295 -6.35 18.48 -0.17
N PHE A 296 -6.41 17.53 0.76
CA PHE A 296 -7.59 16.69 0.97
C PHE A 296 -8.49 17.26 2.07
N THR A 297 -9.67 17.72 1.66
CA THR A 297 -10.69 18.29 2.55
C THR A 297 -12.07 17.67 2.34
N THR A 298 -13.06 18.11 3.10
CA THR A 298 -14.46 17.67 2.97
C THR A 298 -15.14 18.28 1.76
N HIS A 299 -16.20 17.63 1.27
CA HIS A 299 -17.00 18.19 0.17
C HIS A 299 -17.56 19.58 0.51
N THR A 300 -18.04 19.78 1.74
CA THR A 300 -18.55 21.07 2.20
C THR A 300 -17.49 22.16 2.13
N ASP A 301 -16.26 21.87 2.53
CA ASP A 301 -15.15 22.84 2.43
C ASP A 301 -14.79 23.13 0.96
N LEU A 302 -14.84 22.13 0.08
CA LEU A 302 -14.65 22.35 -1.37
C LEU A 302 -15.70 23.31 -1.95
N VAL A 303 -16.96 23.18 -1.53
CA VAL A 303 -18.03 24.11 -1.95
C VAL A 303 -17.71 25.53 -1.50
N THR A 304 -17.31 25.71 -0.24
CA THR A 304 -16.92 27.03 0.30
C THR A 304 -15.76 27.63 -0.48
N ARG A 305 -14.66 26.88 -0.66
CA ARG A 305 -13.49 27.31 -1.43
C ARG A 305 -13.84 27.67 -2.86
N GLN A 306 -14.70 26.88 -3.52
CA GLN A 306 -15.14 27.17 -4.87
C GLN A 306 -15.96 28.47 -4.94
N GLN A 307 -16.87 28.69 -4.00
CA GLN A 307 -17.66 29.91 -3.94
C GLN A 307 -16.79 31.14 -3.69
N GLU A 308 -15.80 31.05 -2.81
CA GLU A 308 -14.82 32.11 -2.56
C GLU A 308 -13.98 32.41 -3.80
N ALA A 309 -13.46 31.38 -4.47
CA ALA A 309 -12.72 31.56 -5.73
C ALA A 309 -13.57 32.20 -6.82
N ILE A 310 -14.87 31.87 -6.93
CA ILE A 310 -15.80 32.52 -7.85
C ILE A 310 -16.00 33.99 -7.48
N LYS A 311 -16.16 34.31 -6.19
CA LYS A 311 -16.28 35.71 -5.71
C LYS A 311 -15.02 36.52 -6.02
N GLN A 312 -13.84 35.96 -5.75
CA GLN A 312 -12.55 36.60 -6.06
C GLN A 312 -12.38 36.83 -7.55
N ARG A 313 -12.66 35.83 -8.40
CA ARG A 313 -12.62 35.98 -9.86
C ARG A 313 -13.58 37.07 -10.33
N LYS A 314 -14.79 37.15 -9.78
CA LYS A 314 -15.76 38.22 -10.10
C LYS A 314 -15.29 39.61 -9.63
N ALA A 315 -14.60 39.69 -8.49
CA ALA A 315 -14.05 40.95 -7.97
C ALA A 315 -12.85 41.43 -8.81
N ILE A 316 -11.97 40.51 -9.24
CA ILE A 316 -10.82 40.79 -10.13
C ILE A 316 -11.31 41.16 -11.55
N ARG A 317 -12.40 40.53 -12.02
CA ARG A 317 -13.00 40.83 -13.32
C ARG A 317 -13.77 42.16 -13.35
N LYS A 318 -13.61 43.04 -12.35
CA LYS A 318 -13.91 44.47 -12.50
C LYS A 318 -12.84 45.14 -13.39
N GLY A 319 -12.85 44.77 -14.66
CA GLY A 319 -12.63 45.74 -15.74
C GLY A 319 -13.89 46.60 -15.83
N LEU A 320 -13.69 47.90 -16.10
CA LEU A 320 -14.64 49.01 -16.22
C LEU A 320 -16.13 48.62 -16.15
N GLN A 321 -16.82 49.04 -15.08
CA GLN A 321 -18.26 48.77 -14.92
C GLN A 321 -19.12 49.56 -15.94
N SER A 322 -18.53 50.52 -16.64
CA SER A 322 -19.13 51.34 -17.69
C SER A 322 -18.08 51.94 -18.62
N ASP A 323 -18.41 52.14 -19.91
CA ASP A 323 -17.58 52.91 -20.87
C ASP A 323 -17.28 54.35 -20.42
N LYS A 324 -18.00 54.86 -19.42
CA LYS A 324 -17.78 56.20 -18.83
C LYS A 324 -16.53 56.29 -17.94
N ASP A 325 -15.99 55.16 -17.53
CA ASP A 325 -14.85 55.10 -16.61
C ASP A 325 -13.49 55.10 -17.37
N TRP A 326 -13.53 55.30 -18.70
CA TRP A 326 -12.34 55.38 -19.55
C TRP A 326 -11.57 56.68 -19.32
N THR A 327 -10.37 56.59 -18.73
CA THR A 327 -9.41 57.70 -18.68
C THR A 327 -8.32 57.47 -19.73
N GLY A 328 -8.09 58.49 -20.58
CA GLY A 328 -7.42 58.39 -21.88
C GLY A 328 -6.10 57.63 -21.97
N ASP A 329 -5.28 57.61 -20.91
CA ASP A 329 -3.98 56.92 -20.94
C ASP A 329 -4.06 55.40 -20.64
N GLY A 330 -5.19 54.92 -20.11
CA GLY A 330 -5.42 53.49 -19.80
C GLY A 330 -5.93 52.65 -20.98
N PHE A 331 -6.34 53.30 -22.07
CA PHE A 331 -6.99 52.67 -23.22
C PHE A 331 -6.11 51.61 -23.91
N VAL A 332 -4.80 51.85 -24.02
CA VAL A 332 -3.87 50.95 -24.72
C VAL A 332 -3.72 49.61 -23.98
N LYS A 333 -3.56 49.65 -22.64
CA LYS A 333 -3.45 48.45 -21.80
C LYS A 333 -4.73 47.62 -21.76
N GLU A 334 -5.88 48.29 -21.75
CA GLU A 334 -7.18 47.61 -21.70
C GLU A 334 -7.55 46.98 -23.05
N THR A 335 -7.18 47.62 -24.16
CA THR A 335 -7.38 47.08 -25.51
C THR A 335 -6.54 45.82 -25.72
N GLU A 336 -5.30 45.78 -25.24
CA GLU A 336 -4.45 44.57 -25.29
C GLU A 336 -5.05 43.38 -24.53
N SER A 337 -5.80 43.61 -23.44
CA SER A 337 -6.45 42.54 -22.67
C SER A 337 -7.67 41.90 -23.36
N MET A 338 -8.15 42.51 -24.45
CA MET A 338 -9.38 42.11 -25.17
C MET A 338 -9.11 41.49 -26.56
N VAL A 339 -7.83 41.35 -26.95
CA VAL A 339 -7.43 40.67 -28.18
C VAL A 339 -6.85 39.30 -27.82
N SER A 340 -7.47 38.23 -28.32
CA SER A 340 -6.92 36.87 -28.17
C SER A 340 -5.95 36.56 -29.30
N ASN A 341 -4.71 36.20 -28.95
CA ASN A 341 -3.94 35.19 -29.69
C ASN A 341 -3.90 33.91 -28.86
#